data_AF-A0A0M9YP07-F1
#
_entry.id   AF-A0A0M9YP07-F1
#
_cell.length_a   1.000
_cell.length_b   1.000
_cell.length_c   1.000
_cell.angle_alpha   90.00
_cell.angle_beta   90.00
_cell.angle_gamma   90.00
#
_symmetry.space_group_name_H-M   'P 1'
#
loop_
_entity.id
_entity.type
_entity.pdbx_description
1 polymer ?
#
loop_
_entity_poly.entity_id
_entity_poly.type
_entity_poly.pdbx_seq_one_letter_code
_entity_poly.pdbx_strand_id
1 'polypeptide(L)'
;MPGRRTFFLQASSQGRVTSVALEKTQVAALAERIDELLDEVVRRTGGNSPVPAVAPTDVTDTAPLDVPVEEEFRVGTMALAWDGEEQRMIVEAQALVELDADSEDDLAEAEEKLLQDEENGPPMLRVRLSGAQARAFAKRALDVVNAGRPPCPLCSLPLDPEGHVCPRQNGYRRGA
;
A
#
# COMPACT_ATOMS: atom_id res chain seq x y z
N MET A 1 -8.83 -16.67 15.58
CA MET A 1 -8.25 -15.32 15.49
C MET A 1 -8.01 -15.03 14.02
N PRO A 2 -8.39 -13.88 13.46
CA PRO A 2 -8.03 -13.55 12.09
C PRO A 2 -6.49 -13.44 11.99
N GLY A 3 -5.84 -14.39 11.31
CA GLY A 3 -4.39 -14.41 11.12
C GLY A 3 -3.88 -13.16 10.38
N ARG A 4 -2.85 -12.54 10.95
CA ARG A 4 -2.32 -11.21 10.62
C ARG A 4 -1.74 -11.18 9.20
N ARG A 5 -2.42 -10.51 8.28
CA ARG A 5 -1.86 -10.15 6.97
C ARG A 5 -1.21 -8.78 7.09
N THR A 6 0.09 -8.72 6.85
CA THR A 6 0.81 -7.45 6.71
C THR A 6 0.80 -7.05 5.25
N PHE A 7 0.49 -5.78 4.98
CA PHE A 7 0.60 -5.20 3.64
C PHE A 7 1.89 -4.40 3.58
N PHE A 8 2.56 -4.44 2.43
CA PHE A 8 3.76 -3.66 2.19
C PHE A 8 3.58 -2.83 0.92
N LEU A 9 4.08 -1.60 0.95
CA LEU A 9 4.31 -0.78 -0.22
C LEU A 9 5.79 -0.86 -0.55
N GLN A 10 6.13 -1.32 -1.75
CA GLN A 10 7.48 -1.31 -2.27
C GLN A 10 7.64 -0.23 -3.33
N ALA A 11 8.72 0.54 -3.21
CA ALA A 11 9.15 1.49 -4.22
C ALA A 11 10.57 1.12 -4.67
N SER A 12 10.79 1.08 -5.98
CA SER A 12 12.09 0.78 -6.57
C SER A 12 12.59 1.96 -7.41
N SER A 13 13.87 2.31 -7.25
CA SER A 13 14.54 3.35 -8.04
C SER A 13 16.05 3.14 -8.03
N GLN A 14 16.69 3.24 -9.20
CA GLN A 14 18.15 3.13 -9.37
C GLN A 14 18.77 1.89 -8.68
N GLY A 15 18.06 0.75 -8.70
CA GLY A 15 18.53 -0.50 -8.09
C GLY A 15 18.37 -0.59 -6.57
N ARG A 16 17.78 0.42 -5.92
CA ARG A 16 17.34 0.35 -4.52
C ARG A 16 15.86 0.02 -4.46
N VAL A 17 15.49 -0.86 -3.53
CA VAL A 17 14.10 -1.15 -3.16
C VAL A 17 13.91 -0.74 -1.71
N THR A 18 12.81 -0.05 -1.43
CA THR A 18 12.41 0.36 -0.08
C THR A 18 11.02 -0.19 0.19
N SER A 19 10.83 -0.85 1.34
CA SER A 19 9.55 -1.43 1.74
C SER A 19 9.05 -0.79 3.03
N VAL A 20 7.82 -0.30 3.03
CA VAL A 20 7.15 0.22 4.25
C VAL A 20 5.88 -0.59 4.52
N ALA A 21 5.54 -0.76 5.79
CA ALA A 21 4.36 -1.52 6.19
C ALA A 21 3.11 -0.64 6.29
N LEU A 22 1.98 -1.14 5.79
CA LEU A 22 0.68 -0.46 5.83
C LEU A 22 -0.39 -1.37 6.43
N GLU A 23 -1.42 -0.74 6.96
CA GLU A 23 -2.69 -1.39 7.23
C GLU A 23 -3.48 -1.65 5.94
N LYS A 24 -4.33 -2.68 5.95
CA LYS A 24 -5.22 -2.98 4.82
C LYS A 24 -6.09 -1.78 4.42
N THR A 25 -6.62 -1.07 5.42
CA THR A 25 -7.46 0.12 5.26
C THR A 25 -6.70 1.27 4.62
N GLN A 26 -5.44 1.48 5.02
CA GLN A 26 -4.55 2.46 4.40
C GLN A 26 -4.29 2.13 2.92
N VAL A 27 -4.01 0.87 2.57
CA VAL A 27 -3.81 0.49 1.16
C VAL A 27 -5.05 0.75 0.31
N ALA A 28 -6.24 0.43 0.83
CA ALA A 28 -7.50 0.71 0.14
C ALA A 28 -7.71 2.22 -0.07
N ALA A 29 -7.59 3.01 1.00
CA ALA A 29 -7.76 4.46 0.95
C ALA A 29 -6.72 5.14 0.03
N LEU A 30 -5.48 4.66 0.03
CA LEU A 30 -4.44 5.15 -0.87
C LEU A 30 -4.84 4.94 -2.33
N ALA A 31 -5.29 3.74 -2.68
CA ALA A 31 -5.67 3.41 -4.05
C ALA A 31 -6.88 4.24 -4.53
N GLU A 32 -7.93 4.32 -3.71
CA GLU A 32 -9.14 5.09 -4.01
C GLU A 32 -8.82 6.58 -4.21
N ARG A 33 -8.04 7.18 -3.30
CA ARG A 33 -7.68 8.60 -3.40
C ARG A 33 -6.75 8.91 -4.56
N ILE A 34 -5.87 7.98 -4.95
CA ILE A 34 -5.08 8.12 -6.18
C ILE A 34 -6.03 8.22 -7.39
N ASP A 35 -7.00 7.31 -7.51
CA ASP A 35 -7.95 7.33 -8.62
C ASP A 35 -8.78 8.61 -8.66
N GLU A 36 -9.32 9.04 -7.52
CA GLU A 36 -10.08 10.30 -7.40
C GLU A 36 -9.26 11.52 -7.83
N LEU A 37 -7.99 11.60 -7.39
CA LEU A 37 -7.10 12.71 -7.71
C LEU A 37 -6.72 12.70 -9.21
N LEU A 38 -6.44 11.53 -9.79
CA LEU A 38 -6.16 11.40 -11.21
C LEU A 38 -7.39 11.77 -12.07
N ASP A 39 -8.59 11.41 -11.65
CA ASP A 39 -9.84 11.81 -12.34
C ASP A 39 -10.07 13.33 -12.28
N GLU A 40 -9.75 13.95 -11.14
CA GLU A 40 -9.75 15.41 -11.00
C GLU A 40 -8.79 16.08 -11.99
N VAL A 41 -7.56 15.54 -12.12
CA VAL A 41 -6.54 16.05 -13.05
C VAL A 41 -7.04 15.97 -14.49
N VAL A 42 -7.59 14.84 -14.91
CA VAL A 42 -8.17 14.66 -16.25
C VAL A 42 -9.29 15.68 -16.49
N ARG A 43 -10.19 15.85 -15.52
CA ARG A 43 -11.30 16.79 -15.61
C ARG A 43 -10.85 18.24 -15.74
N ARG A 44 -9.90 18.68 -14.91
CA ARG A 44 -9.39 20.07 -14.92
C ARG A 44 -8.60 20.42 -16.18
N THR A 45 -7.89 19.44 -16.75
CA THR A 45 -7.09 19.64 -17.96
C THR A 45 -7.89 19.43 -19.25
N GLY A 46 -9.18 19.08 -19.16
CA GLY A 46 -10.02 18.77 -20.31
C GLY A 46 -9.51 17.56 -21.10
N GLY A 47 -8.87 16.59 -20.42
CA GLY A 47 -8.29 15.40 -21.05
C GLY A 47 -6.91 15.60 -21.68
N ASN A 48 -6.28 16.76 -21.52
CA ASN A 48 -4.96 17.03 -22.09
C ASN A 48 -3.79 16.63 -21.17
N SER A 49 -4.05 16.14 -19.95
CA SER A 49 -3.01 15.57 -19.08
C SER A 49 -2.53 14.21 -19.61
N PRO A 50 -1.28 13.78 -19.32
CA PRO A 50 -0.78 12.45 -19.62
C PRO A 50 -1.32 11.36 -18.66
N VAL A 51 -2.46 11.61 -18.03
CA VAL A 51 -3.16 10.66 -17.15
C VAL A 51 -4.17 9.88 -17.98
N PRO A 52 -4.04 8.55 -18.09
CA PRO A 52 -5.01 7.75 -18.81
C PRO A 52 -6.30 7.56 -17.98
N ALA A 53 -7.42 7.44 -18.68
CA ALA A 53 -8.73 7.18 -18.06
C ALA A 53 -8.80 5.79 -17.38
N VAL A 54 -8.00 4.83 -17.86
CA VAL A 54 -7.92 3.46 -17.32
C VAL A 54 -6.47 3.01 -17.24
N ALA A 55 -6.19 2.05 -16.36
CA ALA A 55 -4.86 1.48 -16.20
C ALA A 55 -4.36 0.86 -17.54
N PRO A 56 -3.25 1.36 -18.12
CA PRO A 56 -2.71 0.78 -19.33
C PRO A 56 -2.04 -0.58 -19.04
N THR A 57 -2.21 -1.53 -19.96
CA THR A 57 -1.74 -2.91 -19.79
C THR A 57 -0.21 -3.04 -19.83
N ASP A 58 0.46 -2.13 -20.52
CA ASP A 58 1.92 -2.11 -20.72
C ASP A 58 2.70 -1.65 -19.48
N VAL A 59 2.08 -0.88 -18.59
CA VAL A 59 2.66 -0.45 -17.31
C VAL A 59 2.09 -1.19 -16.10
N THR A 60 1.27 -2.22 -16.34
CA THR A 60 0.66 -3.00 -15.26
C THR A 60 1.71 -3.88 -14.58
N ASP A 61 1.96 -3.62 -13.31
CA ASP A 61 2.80 -4.48 -12.47
C ASP A 61 1.94 -5.51 -11.72
N THR A 62 2.21 -6.79 -11.98
CA THR A 62 1.59 -7.92 -11.27
C THR A 62 2.61 -8.83 -10.60
N ALA A 63 3.89 -8.46 -10.62
CA ALA A 63 4.95 -9.21 -10.00
C ALA A 63 4.71 -9.34 -8.48
N PRO A 64 5.25 -10.39 -7.83
CA PRO A 64 5.32 -10.43 -6.38
C PRO A 64 6.25 -9.33 -5.86
N LEU A 65 6.18 -9.07 -4.54
CA LEU A 65 7.17 -8.23 -3.87
C LEU A 65 8.58 -8.78 -4.05
N ASP A 66 9.56 -7.88 -4.18
CA ASP A 66 10.97 -8.23 -4.21
C ASP A 66 11.40 -8.75 -2.84
N VAL A 67 12.20 -9.82 -2.85
CA VAL A 67 12.69 -10.50 -1.64
C VAL A 67 14.17 -10.23 -1.40
N PRO A 68 14.62 -10.05 -0.13
CA PRO A 68 13.82 -10.07 1.10
C PRO A 68 12.97 -8.80 1.29
N VAL A 69 11.77 -8.96 1.88
CA VAL A 69 10.93 -7.82 2.27
C VAL A 69 11.35 -7.36 3.66
N GLU A 70 12.17 -6.32 3.72
CA GLU A 70 12.63 -5.70 4.96
C GLU A 70 11.77 -4.46 5.26
N GLU A 71 11.06 -4.48 6.39
CA GLU A 71 10.23 -3.35 6.85
C GLU A 71 11.12 -2.23 7.37
N GLU A 72 11.14 -1.09 6.67
CA GLU A 72 11.87 0.11 7.11
C GLU A 72 11.13 0.83 8.25
N PHE A 73 9.82 0.99 8.09
CA PHE A 73 8.93 1.53 9.10
C PHE A 73 7.46 1.21 8.79
N ARG A 74 6.60 1.40 9.79
CA ARG A 74 5.14 1.35 9.66
C ARG A 74 4.58 2.72 9.33
N VAL A 75 3.74 2.82 8.31
CA VAL A 75 3.14 4.08 7.87
C VAL A 75 2.02 4.51 8.82
N GLY A 76 2.06 5.76 9.27
CA GLY A 76 0.97 6.39 10.03
C GLY A 76 0.12 7.28 9.14
N THR A 77 0.77 8.24 8.47
CA THR A 77 0.11 9.27 7.66
C THR A 77 0.52 9.15 6.20
N MET A 78 -0.42 9.40 5.30
CA MET A 78 -0.13 9.47 3.86
C MET A 78 -0.68 10.75 3.25
N ALA A 79 0.08 11.34 2.33
CA ALA A 79 -0.33 12.49 1.55
C ALA A 79 -0.17 12.20 0.05
N LEU A 80 -1.03 12.83 -0.75
CA LEU A 80 -1.11 12.66 -2.18
C LEU A 80 -1.14 14.02 -2.86
N ALA A 81 -0.37 14.17 -3.93
CA ALA A 81 -0.38 15.38 -4.75
C ALA A 81 -0.19 15.07 -6.23
N TRP A 82 -0.63 15.99 -7.09
CA TRP A 82 -0.27 16.01 -8.50
C TRP A 82 0.64 17.20 -8.76
N ASP A 83 1.83 16.92 -9.29
CA ASP A 83 2.72 17.93 -9.84
C ASP A 83 2.28 18.28 -11.26
N GLY A 84 1.74 19.47 -11.43
CA GLY A 84 1.29 19.97 -12.73
C GLY A 84 2.42 20.43 -13.67
N GLU A 85 3.62 20.66 -13.15
CA GLU A 85 4.77 21.03 -13.97
C GLU A 85 5.47 19.78 -14.51
N GLU A 86 5.78 18.83 -13.62
CA GLU A 86 6.45 17.58 -13.99
C GLU A 86 5.48 16.50 -14.51
N GLN A 87 4.17 16.72 -14.35
CA GLN A 87 3.11 15.76 -14.68
C GLN A 87 3.34 14.42 -13.98
N ARG A 88 3.49 14.49 -12.65
CA ARG A 88 3.78 13.35 -11.78
C ARG A 88 2.80 13.27 -10.63
N MET A 89 2.37 12.05 -10.32
CA MET A 89 1.71 11.73 -9.07
C MET A 89 2.78 11.63 -7.97
N ILE A 90 2.56 12.31 -6.87
CA ILE A 90 3.40 12.24 -5.67
C ILE A 90 2.63 11.48 -4.59
N VAL A 91 3.25 10.44 -4.06
CA VAL A 91 2.76 9.68 -2.90
C VAL A 91 3.77 9.86 -1.79
N GLU A 92 3.32 10.36 -0.64
CA GLU A 92 4.12 10.48 0.57
C GLU A 92 3.56 9.56 1.64
N ALA A 93 4.41 8.73 2.22
CA ALA A 93 4.08 7.85 3.33
C ALA A 93 5.06 8.14 4.48
N GLN A 94 4.52 8.71 5.55
CA GLN A 94 5.28 9.08 6.74
C GLN A 94 5.11 8.02 7.82
N ALA A 95 6.18 7.75 8.56
CA ALA A 95 6.18 6.81 9.65
C ALA A 95 5.14 7.15 10.71
N LEU A 96 4.56 6.11 11.29
CA LEU A 96 3.72 6.23 12.47
C LEU A 96 4.59 6.68 13.64
N VAL A 97 4.20 7.79 14.26
CA VAL A 97 4.73 8.21 15.55
C VAL A 97 3.86 7.57 16.61
N GLU A 98 4.42 6.63 17.36
CA GLU A 98 3.71 5.98 18.47
C GLU A 98 3.47 7.02 19.57
N LEU A 99 2.20 7.29 19.84
CA LEU A 99 1.73 8.10 20.95
C LEU A 99 1.56 7.18 22.16
N ASP A 100 2.66 6.85 22.83
CA ASP A 100 2.59 6.33 24.21
C ASP A 100 2.28 7.52 25.13
N ALA A 101 1.09 8.10 24.95
CA ALA A 101 0.67 9.32 25.59
C ALA A 101 -0.09 8.99 26.88
N ASP A 102 0.67 8.77 27.95
CA ASP A 102 0.12 8.65 29.31
C ASP A 102 -0.14 10.04 29.93
N SER A 103 0.32 11.12 29.29
CA SER A 103 0.14 12.51 29.72
C SER A 103 -0.15 13.49 28.57
N GLU A 104 -0.64 14.69 28.91
CA GLU A 104 -0.84 15.79 27.95
C GLU A 104 0.49 16.31 27.35
N ASP A 105 1.59 16.20 28.11
CA ASP A 105 2.92 16.62 27.66
C ASP A 105 3.44 15.69 26.54
N ASP A 106 3.21 14.37 26.66
CA ASP A 106 3.61 13.39 25.64
C ASP A 106 2.87 13.62 24.30
N LEU A 107 1.61 14.05 24.35
CA LEU A 107 0.83 14.42 23.17
C LEU A 107 1.43 15.64 22.47
N ALA A 108 1.82 16.67 23.24
CA ALA A 108 2.41 17.89 22.69
C ALA A 108 3.76 17.62 22.03
N GLU A 109 4.62 16.79 22.64
CA GLU A 109 5.93 16.43 22.07
C GLU A 109 5.81 15.65 20.75
N ALA A 110 4.82 14.75 20.66
CA ALA A 110 4.61 13.98 19.44
C ALA A 110 3.98 14.83 18.32
N GLU A 111 3.08 15.75 18.66
CA GLU A 111 2.59 16.76 17.71
C GLU A 111 3.74 17.63 17.19
N GLU A 112 4.63 18.09 18.07
CA GLU A 112 5.82 18.85 17.66
C GLU A 112 6.70 18.04 16.70
N LYS A 113 6.96 16.76 16.97
CA LYS A 113 7.71 15.87 16.05
C LYS A 113 7.06 15.75 14.68
N LEU A 114 5.73 15.63 14.61
CA LEU A 114 5.01 15.55 13.33
C LEU A 114 5.11 16.84 12.51
N LEU A 115 5.31 17.99 13.18
CA LEU A 115 5.45 19.30 12.56
C LEU A 115 6.90 19.63 12.14
N GLN A 116 7.88 18.78 12.47
CA GLN A 116 9.27 18.97 12.08
C GLN A 116 9.49 18.77 10.56
N ASP A 117 10.57 19.35 10.06
CA ASP A 117 10.95 19.29 8.65
C ASP A 117 11.51 17.92 8.23
N GLU A 118 11.88 17.76 6.96
CA GLU A 118 12.36 16.49 6.40
C GLU A 118 13.63 15.94 7.08
N GLU A 119 14.42 16.80 7.75
CA GLU A 119 15.66 16.40 8.44
C GLU A 119 15.40 15.89 9.86
N ASN A 120 14.48 16.54 10.58
CA ASN A 120 14.24 16.25 12.00
C ASN A 120 12.96 15.43 12.23
N GLY A 121 12.04 15.41 11.27
CA GLY A 121 10.77 14.74 11.36
C GLY A 121 10.84 13.21 11.21
N PRO A 122 9.69 12.54 11.36
CA PRO A 122 9.60 11.09 11.21
C PRO A 122 10.03 10.62 9.82
N PRO A 123 10.56 9.40 9.68
CA PRO A 123 10.94 8.83 8.38
C PRO A 123 9.83 8.96 7.35
N MET A 124 10.19 9.35 6.12
CA MET A 124 9.24 9.58 5.03
C MET A 124 9.71 8.90 3.75
N LEU A 125 8.79 8.16 3.12
CA LEU A 125 8.94 7.64 1.76
C LEU A 125 8.15 8.55 0.80
N ARG A 126 8.85 9.22 -0.12
CA ARG A 126 8.25 10.01 -1.21
C ARG A 126 8.48 9.31 -2.54
N VAL A 127 7.40 8.95 -3.23
CA VAL A 127 7.42 8.28 -4.54
C VAL A 127 6.81 9.19 -5.58
N ARG A 128 7.50 9.33 -6.72
CA ARG A 128 6.99 10.04 -7.92
C ARG A 128 6.67 9.02 -9.01
N LEU A 129 5.43 9.04 -9.49
CA LEU A 129 4.92 8.12 -10.51
C LEU A 129 4.39 8.91 -11.71
N SER A 130 4.48 8.33 -12.91
CA SER A 130 3.66 8.82 -14.02
C SER A 130 2.17 8.58 -13.72
N GLY A 131 1.28 9.35 -14.36
CA GLY A 131 -0.17 9.12 -14.24
C GLY A 131 -0.59 7.69 -14.62
N ALA A 132 0.07 7.11 -15.63
CA ALA A 132 -0.16 5.73 -16.05
C ALA A 132 0.25 4.71 -14.96
N GLN A 133 1.43 4.86 -14.36
CA GLN A 133 1.88 4.01 -13.26
C GLN A 133 0.98 4.16 -12.03
N ALA A 134 0.58 5.38 -11.68
CA ALA A 134 -0.32 5.62 -10.55
C ALA A 134 -1.69 4.96 -10.76
N ARG A 135 -2.25 5.04 -11.97
CA ARG A 135 -3.51 4.37 -12.33
C ARG A 135 -3.40 2.84 -12.26
N ALA A 136 -2.30 2.29 -12.76
CA ALA A 136 -2.03 0.85 -12.68
C ALA A 136 -1.85 0.39 -11.22
N PHE A 137 -1.12 1.16 -10.42
CA PHE A 137 -0.92 0.91 -8.99
C PHE A 137 -2.24 0.92 -8.22
N ALA A 138 -3.09 1.94 -8.40
CA ALA A 138 -4.39 2.03 -7.73
C ALA A 138 -5.26 0.80 -8.02
N LYS A 139 -5.39 0.44 -9.30
CA LYS A 139 -6.09 -0.79 -9.72
C LYS A 139 -5.53 -2.03 -9.03
N ARG A 140 -4.21 -2.23 -9.07
CA ARG A 140 -3.57 -3.41 -8.49
C ARG A 140 -3.72 -3.48 -6.98
N ALA A 141 -3.58 -2.34 -6.29
CA ALA A 141 -3.72 -2.24 -4.85
C ALA A 141 -5.13 -2.67 -4.40
N LEU A 142 -6.18 -2.20 -5.09
CA LEU A 142 -7.56 -2.63 -4.84
C LEU A 142 -7.74 -4.14 -5.09
N ASP A 143 -7.19 -4.66 -6.19
CA ASP A 143 -7.24 -6.10 -6.49
C ASP A 143 -6.57 -6.91 -5.37
N VAL A 144 -5.42 -6.47 -4.84
CA VAL A 144 -4.70 -7.13 -3.73
C VAL A 144 -5.48 -7.05 -2.41
N VAL A 145 -6.06 -5.89 -2.08
CA VAL A 145 -6.91 -5.71 -0.89
C VAL A 145 -8.14 -6.64 -0.95
N ASN A 146 -8.71 -6.82 -2.14
CA ASN A 146 -9.90 -7.64 -2.39
C ASN A 146 -9.62 -9.13 -2.58
N ALA A 147 -8.38 -9.52 -2.88
CA ALA A 147 -8.00 -10.88 -3.25
C ALA A 147 -8.30 -11.96 -2.19
N GLY A 148 -8.75 -11.60 -0.98
CA GLY A 148 -9.11 -12.56 0.05
C GLY A 148 -7.99 -13.54 0.36
N ARG A 149 -8.28 -14.59 1.11
CA ARG A 149 -7.35 -15.71 1.30
C ARG A 149 -7.46 -16.66 0.12
N PRO A 150 -6.33 -17.14 -0.45
CA PRO A 150 -6.40 -18.13 -1.52
C PRO A 150 -7.26 -19.31 -1.03
N PRO A 151 -8.18 -19.81 -1.87
CA PRO A 151 -9.06 -20.90 -1.47
C PRO A 151 -8.24 -22.18 -1.32
N CYS A 152 -8.57 -22.99 -0.32
CA CYS A 152 -8.02 -24.32 -0.16
C CYS A 152 -8.32 -25.14 -1.43
N PRO A 153 -7.32 -25.78 -2.08
CA PRO A 153 -7.55 -26.54 -3.31
C PRO A 153 -8.48 -27.74 -3.09
N LEU A 154 -8.70 -28.15 -1.84
CA LEU A 154 -9.56 -29.27 -1.49
C LEU A 154 -10.97 -28.83 -1.13
N CYS A 155 -11.16 -27.92 -0.16
CA CYS A 155 -12.50 -27.56 0.33
C CYS A 155 -13.00 -26.17 -0.09
N SER A 156 -12.23 -25.42 -0.88
CA SER A 156 -12.51 -24.04 -1.31
C SER A 156 -12.64 -22.99 -0.20
N LEU A 157 -12.46 -23.36 1.07
CA LEU A 157 -12.43 -22.42 2.18
C LEU A 157 -11.09 -21.64 2.21
N PRO A 158 -11.09 -20.39 2.67
CA PRO A 158 -9.88 -19.59 2.93
C PRO A 158 -8.74 -20.35 3.61
N LEU A 159 -7.54 -20.38 3.01
CA LEU A 159 -6.33 -20.88 3.66
C LEU A 159 -5.86 -19.94 4.77
N ASP A 160 -5.53 -20.49 5.94
CA ASP A 160 -4.84 -19.75 7.01
C ASP A 160 -3.32 -19.88 6.86
N PRO A 161 -2.55 -18.79 6.94
CA PRO A 161 -1.08 -18.86 6.99
C PRO A 161 -0.52 -19.70 8.13
N GLU A 162 -1.24 -19.82 9.27
CA GLU A 162 -0.80 -20.66 10.41
C GLU A 162 -1.16 -22.15 10.22
N GLY A 163 -1.87 -22.50 9.15
CA GLY A 163 -2.31 -23.85 8.83
C GLY A 163 -3.83 -23.93 8.65
N HIS A 164 -4.26 -24.56 7.55
CA HIS A 164 -5.67 -24.76 7.25
C HIS A 164 -6.11 -26.19 7.59
N VAL A 165 -6.99 -26.36 8.58
CA VAL A 165 -7.63 -27.66 8.85
C VAL A 165 -8.72 -27.89 7.80
N CYS A 166 -8.40 -28.67 6.77
CA CYS A 166 -9.33 -28.97 5.69
C CYS A 166 -10.37 -30.02 6.14
N PRO A 167 -11.68 -29.71 6.19
CA PRO A 167 -12.70 -30.72 6.52
C PRO A 167 -12.71 -31.90 5.54
N ARG A 168 -12.25 -31.70 4.29
CA ARG A 168 -12.12 -32.79 3.30
C ARG A 168 -10.91 -33.70 3.52
N GLN A 169 -9.93 -33.31 4.34
CA GLN A 169 -8.82 -34.20 4.74
C GLN A 169 -9.16 -35.06 5.97
N ASN A 170 -10.21 -34.72 6.74
CA ASN A 170 -10.72 -35.50 7.88
C ASN A 170 -11.45 -36.79 7.46
N GLY A 171 -10.83 -37.56 6.57
CA GLY A 171 -11.30 -38.87 6.11
C GLY A 171 -10.24 -39.71 5.41
N TYR A 172 -9.04 -39.16 5.13
CA TYR A 172 -8.00 -39.89 4.39
C TYR A 172 -6.92 -40.42 5.34
N ARG A 173 -7.18 -41.58 5.96
CA ARG A 173 -6.09 -42.45 6.42
C ARG A 173 -5.68 -43.32 5.23
N ARG A 174 -4.50 -43.08 4.64
CA ARG A 174 -3.85 -44.16 3.88
C ARG A 174 -3.50 -45.23 4.92
N GLY A 175 -4.18 -46.37 4.84
CA GLY A 175 -3.74 -47.56 5.56
C GLY A 175 -2.28 -47.82 5.21
N ALA A 176 -1.45 -47.92 6.24
CA ALA A 176 -0.16 -48.58 6.16
C ALA A 176 -0.38 -50.08 5.90
#